data_AF-D0SFW4-F1
#
_entry.id   AF-D0SFW4-F1
#
_cell.length_a   1.000
_cell.length_b   1.000
_cell.length_c   1.000
_cell.angle_alpha   90.00
_cell.angle_beta   90.00
_cell.angle_gamma   90.00
#
_symmetry.space_group_name_H-M   'P 1'
#
loop_
_entity.id
_entity.type
_entity.pdbx_description
1 polymer ?
#
loop_
_entity_poly.entity_id
_entity_poly.type
_entity_poly.pdbx_seq_one_letter_code
_entity_poly.pdbx_strand_id
1 'polypeptide(L)'
;MSELLSNTSHAIQDAKLLYESLKRSSQKNEKIKNLDKLWQILNDIRESGERDFSLAEIGRRLEKVGGLKTQSLRNKQGKDFRDLIHVYANGVNGSTKYIPKNRSTVDEAISLINDPSVRGVIRTALDDAKRLKVTNDNLHAAFKNIQVGSDINSNNKKLVSEGIVESDHNGSLSLQLIQALKKGINEKRLAQQGMCIEKNGSITNEHGDTIFPPSFVFAIRKILEQ
;
A
#
# COMPACT_ATOMS: atom_id res chain seq x y z
N MET A 1 9.41 31.42 -2.32
CA MET A 1 7.99 31.01 -2.53
C MET A 1 7.15 32.11 -3.19
N SER A 2 7.29 33.39 -2.84
CA SER A 2 6.47 34.48 -3.40
C SER A 2 6.66 34.70 -4.92
N GLU A 3 7.87 34.58 -5.45
CA GLU A 3 8.14 34.75 -6.89
C GLU A 3 7.53 33.63 -7.75
N LEU A 4 7.59 32.38 -7.28
CA LEU A 4 7.04 31.23 -8.01
C LEU A 4 5.51 31.35 -8.14
N LEU A 5 4.82 31.74 -7.06
CA LEU A 5 3.38 31.97 -7.10
C LEU A 5 3.01 33.15 -8.01
N SER A 6 3.84 34.20 -8.06
CA SER A 6 3.64 35.34 -8.97
C SER A 6 3.80 34.96 -10.45
N ASN A 7 4.81 34.14 -10.78
CA ASN A 7 5.05 33.68 -12.16
C ASN A 7 3.97 32.72 -12.65
N THR A 8 3.50 31.80 -11.80
CA THR A 8 2.37 30.92 -12.11
C THR A 8 1.10 31.74 -12.36
N SER A 9 0.86 32.80 -11.58
CA SER A 9 -0.31 33.67 -11.75
C SER A 9 -0.29 34.44 -13.07
N HIS A 10 0.87 34.97 -13.48
CA HIS A 10 1.00 35.68 -14.76
C HIS A 10 0.80 34.77 -15.97
N ALA A 11 1.38 33.58 -15.96
CA ALA A 11 1.27 32.67 -17.10
C ALA A 11 -0.14 32.06 -17.26
N ILE A 12 -0.89 31.86 -16.18
CA ILE A 12 -2.33 31.50 -16.27
C ILE A 12 -3.13 32.65 -16.88
N GLN A 13 -2.80 33.89 -16.52
CA GLN A 13 -3.44 35.07 -17.10
C GLN A 13 -3.16 35.17 -18.61
N ASP A 14 -1.95 34.84 -19.05
CA ASP A 14 -1.61 34.78 -20.48
C ASP A 14 -2.41 33.69 -21.21
N ALA A 15 -2.56 32.50 -20.62
CA ALA A 15 -3.39 31.44 -21.15
C ALA A 15 -4.86 31.87 -21.27
N LYS A 16 -5.37 32.61 -20.29
CA LYS A 16 -6.73 33.16 -20.30
C LYS A 16 -6.92 34.20 -21.41
N LEU A 17 -5.95 35.09 -21.61
CA LEU A 17 -5.98 36.06 -22.71
C LEU A 17 -5.98 35.37 -24.08
N LEU A 18 -5.17 34.32 -24.25
CA LEU A 18 -5.15 33.51 -25.46
C LEU A 18 -6.51 32.84 -25.70
N TYR A 19 -7.10 32.23 -24.67
CA TYR A 19 -8.44 31.63 -24.75
C TYR A 19 -9.51 32.64 -25.20
N GLU A 20 -9.55 33.83 -24.60
CA GLU A 20 -10.51 34.89 -24.98
C GLU A 20 -10.26 35.43 -26.40
N SER A 21 -9.00 35.49 -26.83
CA SER A 21 -8.61 35.87 -28.20
C SER A 21 -9.06 34.83 -29.23
N LEU A 22 -8.88 33.54 -28.93
CA LEU A 22 -9.33 32.44 -29.77
C LEU A 22 -10.86 32.37 -29.87
N LYS A 23 -11.58 32.69 -28.80
CA LYS A 23 -13.05 32.79 -28.84
C LYS A 23 -13.52 33.94 -29.73
N ARG A 24 -12.92 35.13 -29.58
CA ARG A 24 -13.28 36.31 -30.39
C ARG A 24 -12.97 36.15 -31.87
N SER A 25 -11.86 35.50 -32.21
CA SER A 25 -11.47 35.26 -33.61
C SER A 25 -12.24 34.11 -34.28
N SER A 26 -12.92 33.26 -33.50
CA SER A 26 -13.61 32.09 -34.01
C SER A 26 -15.07 32.39 -34.37
N GLN A 27 -15.42 32.29 -35.65
CA GLN A 27 -16.80 32.44 -36.12
C GLN A 27 -17.66 31.17 -35.94
N LYS A 28 -17.03 30.01 -35.69
CA LYS A 28 -17.73 28.72 -35.56
C LYS A 28 -18.15 28.47 -34.11
N ASN A 29 -19.46 28.38 -33.87
CA ASN A 29 -20.02 28.13 -32.53
C ASN A 29 -19.52 26.79 -31.93
N GLU A 30 -19.36 25.75 -32.74
CA GLU A 30 -18.81 24.47 -32.29
C GLU A 30 -17.37 24.56 -31.79
N LYS A 31 -16.54 25.42 -32.42
CA LYS A 31 -15.16 25.65 -31.97
C LYS A 31 -15.13 26.39 -30.63
N ILE A 32 -16.03 27.37 -30.44
CA ILE A 32 -16.19 28.08 -29.17
C ILE A 32 -16.60 27.11 -28.04
N LYS A 33 -17.63 26.29 -28.26
CA LYS A 33 -18.07 25.28 -27.28
C LYS A 33 -16.94 24.31 -26.89
N ASN A 34 -16.13 23.91 -27.85
CA ASN A 34 -14.99 23.05 -27.59
C ASN A 34 -13.84 23.76 -26.85
N LEU A 35 -13.62 25.06 -27.10
CA LEU A 35 -12.69 25.87 -26.32
C LEU A 35 -13.16 26.01 -24.87
N ASP A 36 -14.46 26.21 -24.65
CA ASP A 36 -15.05 26.28 -23.30
C ASP A 36 -14.83 24.97 -22.53
N LYS A 37 -15.12 23.82 -23.18
CA LYS A 37 -14.88 22.49 -22.60
C LYS A 37 -13.40 22.25 -22.30
N LEU A 38 -12.51 22.64 -23.21
CA LEU A 38 -11.07 22.52 -23.00
C LEU A 38 -10.63 23.35 -21.79
N TRP A 39 -11.09 24.60 -21.70
CA TRP A 39 -10.77 25.48 -20.58
C TRP A 39 -11.23 24.90 -19.24
N GLN A 40 -12.45 24.33 -19.18
CA GLN A 40 -12.93 23.64 -18.00
C GLN A 40 -12.03 22.47 -17.61
N ILE A 41 -11.69 21.59 -18.56
CA ILE A 41 -10.81 20.43 -18.30
C ILE A 41 -9.43 20.85 -17.78
N LEU A 42 -8.86 21.93 -18.32
CA LEU A 42 -7.57 22.45 -17.86
C LEU A 42 -7.62 22.94 -16.41
N ASN A 43 -8.74 23.54 -15.99
CA ASN A 43 -8.97 23.92 -14.60
C ASN A 43 -9.19 22.69 -13.73
N ASP A 44 -10.00 21.72 -14.18
CA ASP A 44 -10.27 20.49 -13.42
C ASP A 44 -8.99 19.71 -13.12
N ILE A 45 -8.08 19.57 -14.10
CA ILE A 45 -6.77 18.92 -13.91
C ILE A 45 -5.94 19.69 -12.87
N ARG A 46 -5.97 21.02 -12.91
CA ARG A 46 -5.23 21.86 -11.95
C ARG A 46 -5.80 21.71 -10.54
N GLU A 47 -7.12 21.76 -10.40
CA GLU A 47 -7.84 21.65 -9.13
C GLU A 47 -7.74 20.26 -8.51
N SER A 48 -7.68 19.20 -9.33
CA SER A 48 -7.40 17.84 -8.86
C SER A 48 -5.96 17.63 -8.39
N GLY A 49 -5.09 18.65 -8.56
CA GLY A 49 -3.67 18.57 -8.22
C GLY A 49 -2.84 17.83 -9.26
N GLU A 50 -3.46 17.34 -10.34
CA GLU A 50 -2.76 16.68 -11.43
C GLU A 50 -1.90 17.68 -12.23
N ARG A 51 -0.87 17.15 -12.88
CA ARG A 51 0.06 17.94 -13.72
C ARG A 51 0.23 17.35 -15.13
N ASP A 52 -0.57 16.35 -15.48
CA ASP A 52 -0.56 15.75 -16.83
C ASP A 52 -1.51 16.52 -17.76
N PHE A 53 -0.91 17.35 -18.60
CA PHE A 53 -1.57 18.11 -19.67
C PHE A 53 -1.20 17.54 -21.04
N SER A 54 -0.91 16.25 -21.14
CA SER A 54 -0.65 15.59 -22.40
C SER A 54 -1.89 15.55 -23.29
N LEU A 55 -1.68 15.61 -24.61
CA LEU A 55 -2.77 15.55 -25.59
C LEU A 55 -3.62 14.28 -25.45
N ALA A 56 -3.02 13.18 -24.98
CA ALA A 56 -3.73 11.94 -24.73
C ALA A 56 -4.70 12.06 -23.55
N GLU A 57 -4.26 12.58 -22.40
CA GLU A 57 -5.12 12.72 -21.22
C GLU A 57 -6.20 13.79 -21.45
N ILE A 58 -5.84 14.92 -22.04
CA ILE A 58 -6.80 15.99 -22.38
C ILE A 58 -7.80 15.51 -23.41
N GLY A 59 -7.35 14.82 -24.47
CA GLY A 59 -8.24 14.23 -25.48
C GLY A 59 -9.22 13.22 -24.88
N ARG A 60 -8.74 12.34 -24.00
CA ARG A 60 -9.57 11.37 -23.28
C ARG A 60 -10.64 12.06 -22.41
N ARG A 61 -10.29 13.14 -21.69
CA ARG A 61 -11.24 13.91 -20.88
C ARG A 61 -12.25 14.66 -21.75
N LEU A 62 -11.80 15.25 -22.87
CA LEU A 62 -12.66 15.94 -23.85
C LEU A 62 -13.69 14.98 -24.45
N GLU A 63 -13.26 13.79 -24.89
CA GLU A 63 -14.17 12.78 -25.44
C GLU A 63 -15.23 12.36 -24.43
N LYS A 64 -14.86 12.21 -23.16
CA LYS A 64 -15.79 11.84 -22.08
C LYS A 64 -16.90 12.89 -21.87
N VAL A 65 -16.62 14.17 -22.10
CA VAL A 65 -17.61 15.27 -22.02
C VAL A 65 -18.27 15.59 -23.37
N GLY A 66 -18.14 14.69 -24.36
CA GLY A 66 -18.68 14.88 -25.70
C GLY A 66 -18.06 16.06 -26.44
N GLY A 67 -16.78 16.36 -26.20
CA GLY A 67 -15.98 17.36 -26.90
C GLY A 67 -15.24 16.77 -28.10
N LEU A 68 -14.17 17.45 -28.51
CA LEU A 68 -13.29 16.99 -29.59
C LEU A 68 -12.69 15.62 -29.31
N LYS A 69 -12.58 14.81 -30.36
CA LYS A 69 -11.78 13.59 -30.35
C LYS A 69 -10.29 13.92 -30.20
N THR A 70 -9.57 13.04 -29.52
CA THR A 70 -8.12 13.08 -29.33
C THR A 70 -7.39 13.23 -30.66
N GLN A 71 -7.86 12.55 -31.71
CA GLN A 71 -7.28 12.66 -33.06
C GLN A 71 -7.44 14.08 -33.65
N SER A 72 -8.53 14.78 -33.34
CA SER A 72 -8.76 16.15 -33.82
C SER A 72 -7.76 17.14 -33.24
N LEU A 73 -7.25 16.91 -32.01
CA LEU A 73 -6.17 17.71 -31.41
C LEU A 73 -4.83 17.51 -32.14
N ARG A 74 -4.60 16.36 -32.77
CA ARG A 74 -3.38 16.06 -33.53
C ARG A 74 -3.42 16.62 -34.95
N ASN A 75 -4.61 16.82 -35.51
CA ASN A 75 -4.81 17.37 -36.84
C ASN A 75 -4.37 18.85 -36.94
N LYS A 76 -4.18 19.35 -38.17
CA LYS A 76 -3.81 20.76 -38.43
C LYS A 76 -4.81 21.76 -37.83
N GLN A 77 -6.10 21.41 -37.87
CA GLN A 77 -7.18 22.22 -37.28
C GLN A 77 -7.14 22.29 -35.74
N GLY A 78 -6.38 21.38 -35.10
CA GLY A 78 -6.19 21.32 -33.66
C GLY A 78 -5.15 22.32 -33.11
N LYS A 79 -4.48 23.09 -33.99
CA LYS A 79 -3.36 23.97 -33.60
C LYS A 79 -3.73 24.90 -32.44
N ASP A 80 -4.84 25.61 -32.55
CA ASP A 80 -5.27 26.59 -31.54
C ASP A 80 -5.51 25.94 -30.17
N PHE A 81 -6.06 24.73 -30.16
CA PHE A 81 -6.26 23.96 -28.93
C PHE A 81 -4.92 23.52 -28.33
N ARG A 82 -3.98 23.06 -29.15
CA ARG A 82 -2.63 22.70 -28.69
C ARG A 82 -1.88 23.90 -28.12
N ASP A 83 -1.95 25.04 -28.78
CA ASP A 83 -1.29 26.27 -28.34
C ASP A 83 -1.84 26.69 -26.97
N LEU A 84 -3.17 26.64 -26.78
CA LEU A 84 -3.80 26.91 -25.49
C LEU A 84 -3.33 25.92 -24.40
N ILE A 85 -3.28 24.62 -24.70
CA ILE A 85 -2.78 23.59 -23.77
C ILE A 85 -1.33 23.87 -23.38
N HIS A 86 -0.48 24.21 -24.34
CA HIS A 86 0.94 24.48 -24.09
C HIS A 86 1.14 25.69 -23.19
N VAL A 87 0.47 26.82 -23.49
CA VAL A 87 0.59 28.04 -22.68
C VAL A 87 0.07 27.79 -21.27
N TYR A 88 -1.09 27.12 -21.14
CA TYR A 88 -1.66 26.80 -19.84
C TYR A 88 -0.77 25.86 -19.02
N ALA A 89 -0.31 24.75 -19.62
CA ALA A 89 0.56 23.78 -18.95
C ALA A 89 1.86 24.40 -18.48
N ASN A 90 2.49 25.24 -19.31
CA ASN A 90 3.69 25.99 -18.92
C ASN A 90 3.41 26.89 -17.72
N GLY A 91 2.24 27.54 -17.68
CA GLY A 91 1.88 28.45 -16.60
C GLY A 91 1.62 27.78 -15.25
N VAL A 92 1.24 26.49 -15.23
CA VAL A 92 1.00 25.73 -14.00
C VAL A 92 2.16 24.79 -13.62
N ASN A 93 3.31 24.93 -14.28
CA ASN A 93 4.43 23.99 -14.20
C ASN A 93 3.99 22.53 -14.47
N GLY A 94 3.01 22.37 -15.37
CA GLY A 94 2.49 21.09 -15.82
C GLY A 94 3.29 20.51 -16.98
N SER A 95 3.18 19.21 -17.20
CA SER A 95 3.83 18.50 -18.31
C SER A 95 2.85 18.32 -19.46
N THR A 96 3.28 18.69 -20.67
CA THR A 96 2.58 18.31 -21.91
C THR A 96 2.99 16.92 -22.43
N LYS A 97 3.97 16.30 -21.78
CA LYS A 97 4.32 14.89 -21.96
C LYS A 97 3.52 14.04 -20.97
N TYR A 98 3.12 12.85 -21.40
CA TYR A 98 2.41 11.89 -20.55
C TYR A 98 3.16 11.68 -19.24
N ILE A 99 2.46 11.82 -18.13
CA ILE A 99 2.99 11.49 -16.81
C ILE A 99 2.38 10.14 -16.42
N PRO A 100 3.19 9.07 -16.24
CA PRO A 100 2.65 7.82 -15.73
C PRO A 100 2.04 8.08 -14.35
N LYS A 101 0.74 7.75 -14.21
CA LYS A 101 -0.06 7.88 -12.97
C LYS A 101 0.51 7.10 -11.78
N ASN A 102 1.60 6.37 -11.97
CA ASN A 102 2.32 5.58 -10.98
C ASN A 102 3.46 6.33 -10.30
N ARG A 103 3.69 7.62 -10.59
CA ARG A 103 4.50 8.41 -9.65
C ARG A 103 3.67 8.56 -8.39
N SER A 104 4.05 7.81 -7.35
CA SER A 104 3.48 7.99 -6.02
C SER A 104 3.58 9.47 -5.68
N THR A 105 2.56 10.03 -5.02
CA THR A 105 2.62 11.41 -4.46
C THR A 105 3.91 11.65 -3.67
N VAL A 106 4.47 10.57 -3.10
CA VAL A 106 5.76 10.54 -2.41
C VAL A 106 6.94 10.77 -3.36
N ASP A 107 6.95 10.15 -4.55
CA ASP A 107 8.02 10.34 -5.53
C ASP A 107 8.02 11.76 -6.12
N GLU A 108 6.84 12.35 -6.28
CA GLU A 108 6.70 13.77 -6.64
C GLU A 108 7.20 14.68 -5.51
N ALA A 109 6.85 14.41 -4.25
CA ALA A 109 7.36 15.15 -3.11
C ALA A 109 8.89 15.06 -2.99
N ILE A 110 9.48 13.88 -3.23
CA ILE A 110 10.93 13.68 -3.26
C ILE A 110 11.58 14.46 -4.41
N SER A 111 10.88 14.62 -5.55
CA SER A 111 11.40 15.39 -6.69
C SER A 111 11.50 16.89 -6.43
N LEU A 112 10.74 17.43 -5.47
CA LEU A 112 10.79 18.83 -5.05
C LEU A 112 12.01 19.16 -4.16
N ILE A 113 12.72 18.14 -3.67
CA ILE A 113 13.90 18.31 -2.81
C ILE A 113 15.10 18.65 -3.68
N ASN A 114 15.59 19.89 -3.63
CA ASN A 114 16.68 20.36 -4.51
C ASN A 114 18.01 19.64 -4.28
N ASP A 115 18.36 19.32 -3.03
CA ASP A 115 19.63 18.67 -2.68
C ASP A 115 19.65 17.18 -3.11
N PRO A 116 20.56 16.77 -4.02
CA PRO A 116 20.66 15.39 -4.48
C PRO A 116 20.99 14.37 -3.39
N SER A 117 21.79 14.76 -2.40
CA SER A 117 22.22 13.90 -1.29
C SER A 117 21.05 13.61 -0.37
N VAL A 118 20.31 14.64 0.03
CA VAL A 118 19.09 14.50 0.85
C VAL A 118 18.04 13.68 0.11
N ARG A 119 17.88 13.93 -1.20
CA ARG A 119 16.97 13.16 -2.06
C ARG A 119 17.36 11.69 -2.12
N GLY A 120 18.65 11.37 -2.17
CA GLY A 120 19.18 10.01 -2.13
C GLY A 120 18.80 9.29 -0.84
N VAL A 121 19.07 9.91 0.31
CA VAL A 121 18.78 9.33 1.64
C VAL A 121 17.29 9.02 1.79
N ILE A 122 16.41 9.94 1.39
CA ILE A 122 14.96 9.75 1.51
C ILE A 122 14.47 8.64 0.58
N ARG A 123 15.05 8.49 -0.63
CA ARG A 123 14.70 7.37 -1.51
C ARG A 123 15.10 6.04 -0.90
N THR A 124 16.30 5.92 -0.35
CA THR A 124 16.75 4.71 0.33
C THR A 124 15.82 4.37 1.50
N ALA A 125 15.49 5.35 2.34
CA ALA A 125 14.56 5.14 3.45
C ALA A 125 13.15 4.73 3.00
N LEU A 126 12.67 5.28 1.87
CA LEU A 126 11.38 4.91 1.30
C LEU A 126 11.37 3.46 0.77
N ASP A 127 12.46 3.05 0.11
CA ASP A 127 12.60 1.71 -0.42
C ASP A 127 12.69 0.67 0.72
N ASP A 128 13.41 1.01 1.80
CA ASP A 128 13.44 0.20 3.01
C ASP A 128 12.04 0.08 3.64
N ALA A 129 11.32 1.19 3.79
CA ALA A 129 9.96 1.17 4.33
C ALA A 129 9.00 0.30 3.48
N LYS A 130 9.11 0.37 2.14
CA LYS A 130 8.34 -0.50 1.23
C LYS A 130 8.70 -1.97 1.44
N ARG A 131 10.00 -2.30 1.54
CA ARG A 131 10.48 -3.65 1.80
C ARG A 131 9.95 -4.18 3.14
N LEU A 132 10.07 -3.39 4.21
CA LEU A 132 9.57 -3.75 5.54
C LEU A 132 8.06 -4.01 5.51
N LYS A 133 7.29 -3.15 4.84
CA LYS A 133 5.84 -3.34 4.68
C LYS A 133 5.53 -4.67 4.01
N VAL A 134 6.18 -4.98 2.88
CA VAL A 134 5.99 -6.26 2.18
C VAL A 134 6.34 -7.44 3.09
N THR A 135 7.47 -7.37 3.81
CA THR A 135 7.83 -8.45 4.75
C THR A 135 6.80 -8.61 5.87
N ASN A 136 6.27 -7.51 6.39
CA ASN A 136 5.26 -7.54 7.44
C ASN A 136 3.92 -8.08 6.92
N ASP A 137 3.50 -7.67 5.72
CA ASP A 137 2.29 -8.18 5.06
C ASP A 137 2.41 -9.68 4.80
N ASN A 138 3.58 -10.14 4.35
CA ASN A 138 3.89 -11.57 4.15
C ASN A 138 3.85 -12.34 5.49
N LEU A 139 4.42 -11.78 6.56
CA LEU A 139 4.39 -12.38 7.89
C LEU A 139 2.95 -12.45 8.42
N HIS A 140 2.16 -11.39 8.27
CA HIS A 140 0.74 -11.40 8.62
C HIS A 140 -0.06 -12.42 7.82
N ALA A 141 0.22 -12.58 6.52
CA ALA A 141 -0.40 -13.60 5.69
C ALA A 141 -0.02 -15.01 6.14
N ALA A 142 1.27 -15.26 6.41
CA ALA A 142 1.75 -16.52 6.95
C ALA A 142 1.13 -16.84 8.32
N PHE A 143 1.03 -15.84 9.20
CA PHE A 143 0.40 -15.98 10.52
C PHE A 143 -1.10 -16.29 10.40
N LYS A 144 -1.81 -15.63 9.48
CA LYS A 144 -3.22 -15.96 9.18
C LYS A 144 -3.37 -17.41 8.71
N ASN A 145 -2.45 -17.91 7.90
CA ASN A 145 -2.49 -19.30 7.43
C ASN A 145 -2.20 -20.30 8.56
N ILE A 146 -1.35 -19.94 9.53
CA ILE A 146 -1.12 -20.73 10.75
C ILE A 146 -2.38 -20.74 11.64
N GLN A 147 -3.18 -19.67 11.62
CA GLN A 147 -4.40 -19.55 12.42
C GLN A 147 -5.59 -20.37 11.89
N VAL A 148 -5.50 -20.97 10.69
CA VAL A 148 -6.54 -21.86 10.12
C VAL A 148 -6.36 -23.33 10.57
N GLY A 149 -5.33 -23.65 11.35
CA GLY A 149 -5.16 -24.97 11.98
C GLY A 149 -5.66 -25.05 13.44
N SER A 150 -6.28 -24.00 13.97
CA SER A 150 -6.80 -24.00 15.34
C SER A 150 -8.29 -24.31 15.37
N ASP A 151 -8.65 -25.54 15.01
CA ASP A 151 -9.77 -26.26 15.64
C ASP A 151 -9.40 -26.57 17.11
N ILE A 152 -9.10 -25.52 17.87
CA ILE A 152 -9.28 -25.55 19.30
C ILE A 152 -10.74 -25.16 19.47
N ASN A 153 -11.59 -26.18 19.67
CA ASN A 153 -12.94 -26.03 20.17
C ASN A 153 -12.90 -25.17 21.44
N SER A 154 -13.00 -23.87 21.21
CA SER A 154 -13.00 -22.79 22.17
C SER A 154 -14.46 -22.57 22.56
N ASN A 155 -14.96 -23.45 23.41
CA ASN A 155 -16.00 -23.05 24.36
C ASN A 155 -15.26 -22.68 25.64
N ASN A 156 -14.76 -21.45 25.70
CA ASN A 156 -14.80 -20.57 26.88
C ASN A 156 -13.87 -19.37 26.68
N LYS A 157 -14.45 -18.29 26.21
CA LYS A 157 -13.90 -16.96 26.43
C LYS A 157 -14.63 -16.33 27.61
N LYS A 158 -13.96 -16.23 28.76
CA LYS A 158 -13.99 -15.00 29.57
C LYS A 158 -12.87 -14.96 30.60
N LEU A 159 -12.16 -13.82 30.58
CA LEU A 159 -11.37 -13.21 31.65
C LEU A 159 -10.03 -13.92 31.96
N VAL A 160 -8.86 -13.29 32.11
CA VAL A 160 -8.47 -11.91 32.43
C VAL A 160 -7.09 -11.63 31.82
N SER A 161 -6.84 -10.35 31.55
CA SER A 161 -5.57 -9.68 31.30
C SER A 161 -4.48 -9.94 32.35
N GLU A 162 -3.23 -9.68 31.92
CA GLU A 162 -2.08 -9.19 32.70
C GLU A 162 -1.80 -9.78 34.08
N GLY A 163 -0.66 -10.45 34.20
CA GLY A 163 -0.06 -10.77 35.47
C GLY A 163 1.07 -11.77 35.32
N ILE A 164 2.31 -11.26 35.40
CA ILE A 164 3.41 -12.05 35.93
C ILE A 164 2.94 -12.51 37.31
N VAL A 165 2.69 -13.80 37.47
CA VAL A 165 2.46 -14.41 38.77
C VAL A 165 3.54 -15.47 38.95
N GLU A 166 4.65 -15.03 39.51
CA GLU A 166 5.38 -15.86 40.45
C GLU A 166 4.40 -16.22 41.57
N SER A 167 4.10 -17.50 41.75
CA SER A 167 3.45 -17.98 42.96
C SER A 167 4.11 -19.27 43.43
N ASP A 168 4.77 -19.13 44.57
CA ASP A 168 4.85 -20.05 45.69
C ASP A 168 5.16 -21.52 45.44
N HIS A 169 6.35 -21.88 45.91
CA HIS A 169 6.70 -23.20 46.40
C HIS A 169 5.76 -23.62 47.54
N ASN A 170 4.64 -24.27 47.22
CA ASN A 170 4.00 -25.18 48.16
C ASN A 170 3.30 -26.35 47.45
N GLY A 171 4.10 -27.40 47.20
CA GLY A 171 3.73 -28.81 47.45
C GLY A 171 2.74 -29.55 46.53
N SER A 172 1.87 -28.90 45.74
CA SER A 172 0.92 -29.66 44.92
C SER A 172 0.61 -28.96 43.59
N LEU A 173 0.81 -29.68 42.49
CA LEU A 173 0.41 -29.22 41.16
C LEU A 173 -1.10 -29.02 41.10
N SER A 174 -1.54 -27.89 40.54
CA SER A 174 -2.96 -27.66 40.24
C SER A 174 -3.49 -28.76 39.32
N LEU A 175 -4.74 -29.18 39.53
CA LEU A 175 -5.42 -30.18 38.68
C LEU A 175 -5.38 -29.80 37.19
N GLN A 176 -5.38 -28.51 36.86
CA GLN A 176 -5.26 -28.03 35.48
C GLN A 176 -3.87 -28.30 34.90
N LEU A 177 -2.80 -28.14 35.68
CA LEU A 177 -1.43 -28.42 35.27
C LEU A 177 -1.21 -29.93 35.09
N ILE A 178 -1.74 -30.75 36.01
CA ILE A 178 -1.73 -32.21 35.91
C ILE A 178 -2.43 -32.67 34.63
N GLN A 179 -3.61 -32.11 34.33
CA GLN A 179 -4.33 -32.42 33.09
C GLN A 179 -3.59 -31.95 31.84
N ALA A 180 -2.91 -30.80 31.88
CA ALA A 180 -2.11 -30.31 30.76
C ALA A 180 -0.91 -31.23 30.49
N LEU A 181 -0.17 -31.63 31.52
CA LEU A 181 0.94 -32.58 31.41
C LEU A 181 0.48 -33.94 30.88
N LYS A 182 -0.63 -34.48 31.42
CA LYS A 182 -1.21 -35.76 30.97
C LYS A 182 -1.67 -35.73 29.51
N LYS A 183 -2.18 -34.58 29.04
CA LYS A 183 -2.50 -34.37 27.62
C LYS A 183 -1.25 -34.24 26.75
N GLY A 184 -0.17 -33.64 27.28
CA GLY A 184 1.10 -33.45 26.58
C GLY A 184 1.85 -34.74 26.27
N ILE A 185 1.78 -35.74 27.17
CA ILE A 185 2.40 -37.06 26.96
C ILE A 185 1.45 -38.13 26.41
N ASN A 186 0.28 -37.73 25.90
CA ASN A 186 -0.71 -38.69 25.40
C ASN A 186 -0.30 -39.22 24.02
N GLU A 187 0.07 -40.50 23.96
CA GLU A 187 0.55 -41.19 22.76
C GLU A 187 -0.41 -41.06 21.56
N LYS A 188 -1.72 -41.14 21.77
CA LYS A 188 -2.69 -41.03 20.67
C LYS A 188 -2.70 -39.63 20.06
N ARG A 189 -2.56 -38.60 20.89
CA ARG A 189 -2.51 -37.20 20.44
C ARG A 189 -1.19 -36.88 19.75
N LEU A 190 -0.08 -37.40 20.28
CA LEU A 190 1.23 -37.27 19.65
C LEU A 190 1.23 -37.93 18.26
N ALA A 191 0.69 -39.15 18.15
CA ALA A 191 0.58 -39.84 16.86
C ALA A 191 -0.29 -39.10 15.84
N GLN A 192 -1.37 -38.44 16.28
CA GLN A 192 -2.20 -37.57 15.42
C GLN A 192 -1.48 -36.31 14.91
N GLN A 193 -0.33 -35.98 15.49
CA GLN A 193 0.49 -34.82 15.11
C GLN A 193 1.83 -35.26 14.49
N GLY A 194 1.96 -36.53 14.08
CA GLY A 194 3.20 -37.07 13.51
C GLY A 194 4.33 -37.30 14.51
N MET A 195 4.03 -37.26 15.82
CA MET A 195 5.02 -37.45 16.87
C MET A 195 4.93 -38.83 17.53
N CYS A 196 6.09 -39.43 17.81
CA CYS A 196 6.21 -40.74 18.43
C CYS A 196 7.04 -40.66 19.72
N ILE A 197 6.64 -41.43 20.73
CA ILE A 197 7.42 -41.60 21.96
C ILE A 197 8.42 -42.73 21.76
N GLU A 198 9.71 -42.46 21.92
CA GLU A 198 10.74 -43.48 21.82
C GLU A 198 10.97 -44.21 23.15
N LYS A 199 11.66 -45.36 23.07
CA LYS A 199 11.98 -46.20 24.23
C LYS A 199 12.82 -45.49 25.31
N ASN A 200 13.59 -44.48 24.92
CA ASN A 200 14.40 -43.65 25.83
C ASN A 200 13.57 -42.50 26.47
N GLY A 201 12.28 -42.41 26.20
CA GLY A 201 11.39 -41.36 26.69
C GLY A 201 11.54 -40.01 25.97
N SER A 202 12.23 -39.98 24.82
CA SER A 202 12.24 -38.84 23.89
C SER A 202 10.94 -38.80 23.09
N ILE A 203 10.66 -37.65 22.48
CA ILE A 203 9.60 -37.51 21.48
C ILE A 203 10.24 -37.07 20.17
N THR A 204 10.04 -37.87 19.12
CA THR A 204 10.57 -37.61 17.78
C THR A 204 9.43 -37.34 16.80
N ASN A 205 9.76 -36.63 15.72
CA ASN A 205 8.84 -36.35 14.62
C ASN A 205 8.94 -37.44 13.52
N GLU A 206 8.08 -37.41 12.51
CA GLU A 206 8.06 -38.36 11.39
C GLU A 206 9.40 -38.45 10.63
N HIS A 207 10.20 -37.39 10.69
CA HIS A 207 11.52 -37.30 10.04
C HIS A 207 12.68 -37.84 10.90
N GLY A 208 12.42 -38.30 12.14
CA GLY A 208 13.46 -38.79 13.07
C GLY A 208 14.14 -37.71 13.91
N ASP A 209 13.73 -36.44 13.75
CA ASP A 209 14.25 -35.34 14.57
C ASP A 209 13.70 -35.38 15.99
N THR A 210 14.59 -35.17 16.98
CA THR A 210 14.22 -35.13 18.40
C THR A 210 13.61 -33.78 18.76
N ILE A 211 12.30 -33.77 19.03
CA ILE A 211 11.53 -32.58 19.46
C ILE A 211 11.69 -32.36 20.96
N PHE A 212 11.64 -33.44 21.74
CA PHE A 212 11.89 -33.42 23.18
C PHE A 212 13.01 -34.38 23.55
N PRO A 213 13.92 -33.95 24.45
CA PRO A 213 15.11 -34.72 24.79
C PRO A 213 14.78 -36.07 25.44
N PRO A 214 15.74 -37.01 25.48
CA PRO A 214 15.58 -38.26 26.20
C PRO A 214 15.14 -38.04 27.66
N SER A 215 14.40 -39.00 28.21
CA SER A 215 13.81 -38.95 29.56
C SER A 215 12.71 -37.92 29.80
N PHE A 216 12.32 -37.10 28.81
CA PHE A 216 11.26 -36.10 28.97
C PHE A 216 9.92 -36.73 29.41
N VAL A 217 9.48 -37.79 28.73
CA VAL A 217 8.22 -38.48 29.05
C VAL A 217 8.30 -39.13 30.44
N PHE A 218 9.46 -39.68 30.81
CA PHE A 218 9.65 -40.28 32.13
C PHE A 218 9.62 -39.25 33.26
N ALA A 219 10.22 -38.08 33.04
CA ALA A 219 10.18 -36.97 33.99
C ALA A 219 8.74 -36.51 34.25
N ILE A 220 7.95 -36.36 33.19
CA ILE A 220 6.54 -35.96 33.32
C ILE A 220 5.72 -37.07 34.01
N ARG A 221 5.90 -38.34 33.67
CA ARG A 221 5.21 -39.46 34.36
C ARG A 221 5.55 -39.47 35.85
N LYS A 222 6.82 -39.29 36.20
CA LYS A 222 7.27 -39.21 37.60
C LYS A 222 6.64 -38.05 38.36
N ILE A 223 6.44 -36.91 37.70
CA ILE A 223 5.75 -35.73 38.27
C ILE A 223 4.25 -35.99 38.46
N LEU A 224 3.63 -36.79 37.59
CA LEU A 224 2.21 -37.14 37.66
C LEU A 224 1.89 -38.27 38.66
N GLU A 225 2.90 -39.04 39.08
CA GLU A 225 2.80 -40.15 40.03
C GLU A 225 3.10 -39.74 41.49
N GLN A 226 3.46 -38.47 41.74
CA GLN A 226 3.57 -37.86 43.08
C GLN A 226 2.19 -37.49 43.63
#